data_AF-A0A3D2SB73-F1
#
_entry.id   AF-A0A3D2SB73-F1
#
_cell.length_a   1.000
_cell.length_b   1.000
_cell.length_c   1.000
_cell.angle_alpha   90.00
_cell.angle_beta   90.00
_cell.angle_gamma   90.00
#
_symmetry.space_group_name_H-M   'P 1'
#
loop_
_entity.id
_entity.type
_entity.pdbx_description
1 polymer ?
#
loop_
_entity_poly.entity_id
_entity_poly.type
_entity_poly.pdbx_seq_one_letter_code
_entity_poly.pdbx_strand_id
1 'polypeptide(L)'
;NQLMQQMDWITKATEMAIEYAPMVLGALLTLIIGFLLAGYLTRIARKAMEKRNIDASLVPFISSLINVGIKLLVLLSAASMFGFEVTSFVAILGALA
;
A
#
# COMPACT_ATOMS: atom_id res chain seq x y z
N ASN A 1 -29.12 15.36 32.56
CA ASN A 1 -28.70 16.61 31.89
C ASN A 1 -28.27 16.27 30.47
N GLN A 2 -29.14 16.48 29.47
CA GLN A 2 -28.90 16.11 28.06
C GLN A 2 -27.66 16.80 27.46
N LEU A 3 -27.24 17.94 28.02
CA LEU A 3 -26.02 18.65 27.63
C LEU A 3 -24.75 17.86 27.97
N MET A 4 -24.73 17.10 29.08
CA MET A 4 -23.56 16.28 29.45
C MET A 4 -23.39 15.05 28.54
N GLN A 5 -24.50 14.42 28.11
CA GLN A 5 -24.43 13.36 27.09
C GLN A 5 -23.99 13.91 25.72
N GLN A 6 -24.36 15.15 25.39
CA GLN A 6 -23.92 15.77 24.14
C GLN A 6 -22.42 16.13 24.12
N MET A 7 -21.85 16.57 25.25
CA MET A 7 -20.40 16.76 25.34
C MET A 7 -19.62 15.45 25.27
N ASP A 8 -20.18 14.34 25.76
CA ASP A 8 -19.50 13.04 25.81
C ASP A 8 -19.22 12.46 24.41
N TRP A 9 -20.21 12.47 23.51
CA TRP A 9 -20.00 11.94 22.15
C TRP A 9 -19.05 12.79 21.30
N ILE A 10 -19.05 14.12 21.47
CA ILE A 10 -18.12 15.02 20.76
C ILE A 10 -16.70 14.79 21.25
N THR A 11 -16.50 14.64 22.56
CA THR A 11 -15.18 14.40 23.16
C THR A 11 -14.63 13.07 22.68
N LYS A 12 -15.44 12.01 22.75
CA LYS A 12 -15.05 10.66 22.32
C LYS A 12 -14.73 10.58 20.83
N ALA A 13 -15.52 11.25 19.98
CA ALA A 13 -15.25 11.33 18.55
C ALA A 13 -13.96 12.12 18.24
N THR A 14 -13.68 13.19 19.00
CA THR A 14 -12.47 14.00 18.84
C THR A 14 -11.22 13.25 19.29
N GLU A 15 -11.29 12.53 20.42
CA GLU A 15 -10.20 11.68 20.91
C GLU A 15 -9.84 10.59 19.89
N MET A 16 -10.85 9.88 19.36
CA MET A 16 -10.63 8.90 18.30
C MET A 16 -10.04 9.52 17.04
N ALA A 17 -10.52 10.70 16.62
CA ALA A 17 -10.00 11.36 15.42
C ALA A 17 -8.51 11.72 15.57
N ILE A 18 -8.09 12.20 16.74
CA ILE A 18 -6.68 12.51 17.03
C ILE A 18 -5.82 11.25 17.07
N GLU A 19 -6.36 10.14 17.59
CA GLU A 19 -5.66 8.86 17.68
C GLU A 19 -5.43 8.21 16.29
N TYR A 20 -6.45 8.22 15.42
CA TYR A 20 -6.37 7.58 14.10
C TYR A 20 -5.83 8.48 12.98
N ALA A 21 -5.86 9.80 13.13
CA ALA A 21 -5.35 10.74 12.11
C ALA A 21 -3.90 10.45 11.69
N PRO A 22 -2.93 10.20 12.61
CA PRO A 22 -1.56 9.86 12.25
C PRO A 22 -1.46 8.56 11.43
N MET A 23 -2.27 7.56 11.76
CA MET A 23 -2.28 6.26 11.05
C MET A 23 -2.79 6.43 9.61
N VAL A 24 -3.90 7.15 9.44
CA VAL A 24 -4.47 7.44 8.12
C VAL A 24 -3.51 8.25 7.27
N LEU A 25 -2.89 9.30 7.85
CA LEU A 25 -1.88 10.11 7.16
C LEU A 25 -0.67 9.27 6.76
N GLY A 26 -0.17 8.43 7.66
CA GLY A 26 0.93 7.52 7.37
C GLY A 26 0.60 6.55 6.23
N ALA A 27 -0.60 5.96 6.23
CA ALA A 27 -1.04 5.05 5.18
C ALA A 27 -1.15 5.76 3.82
N LEU A 28 -1.71 6.98 3.80
CA LEU A 28 -1.79 7.80 2.58
C LEU A 28 -0.41 8.16 2.04
N LEU A 29 0.52 8.57 2.91
CA LEU A 29 1.89 8.85 2.52
C LEU A 29 2.59 7.62 1.95
N THR A 30 2.46 6.47 2.61
CA THR A 30 2.99 5.19 2.14
C THR A 30 2.44 4.81 0.76
N LEU A 31 1.14 4.98 0.54
CA LEU A 31 0.50 4.72 -0.76
C LEU A 31 1.06 5.64 -1.85
N ILE A 32 1.10 6.95 -1.59
CA ILE A 32 1.57 7.93 -2.58
C ILE A 32 3.04 7.66 -2.93
N ILE A 33 3.91 7.58 -1.92
CA ILE A 33 5.35 7.37 -2.12
C ILE A 33 5.60 5.99 -2.74
N GLY A 34 4.94 4.96 -2.26
CA GLY A 34 5.12 3.59 -2.74
C GLY A 34 4.70 3.42 -4.20
N PHE A 35 3.61 4.06 -4.65
CA PHE A 35 3.18 4.00 -6.05
C PHE A 35 4.14 4.76 -6.98
N LEU A 36 4.69 5.88 -6.52
CA LEU A 36 5.73 6.61 -7.24
C LEU A 36 7.00 5.76 -7.37
N LEU A 37 7.42 5.12 -6.27
CA LEU A 37 8.57 4.21 -6.25
C LEU A 37 8.35 3.00 -7.17
N ALA A 38 7.15 2.41 -7.20
CA ALA A 38 6.82 1.30 -8.10
C ALA A 38 7.07 1.67 -9.57
N GLY A 39 6.61 2.85 -9.99
CA GLY A 39 6.84 3.36 -11.34
C GLY A 39 8.32 3.61 -11.62
N TYR A 40 9.04 4.19 -10.66
CA TYR A 40 10.47 4.48 -10.79
C TYR A 40 11.31 3.19 -10.92
N LEU A 41 11.12 2.23 -10.02
CA LEU A 41 11.83 0.94 -10.04
C LEU A 41 11.51 0.14 -11.30
N THR A 42 10.25 0.13 -11.73
CA THR A 42 9.85 -0.55 -12.98
C THR A 42 10.57 0.05 -14.19
N ARG A 43 10.71 1.38 -14.26
CA ARG A 43 11.45 2.04 -15.35
C ARG A 43 12.93 1.68 -15.34
N ILE A 44 13.55 1.59 -14.16
CA ILE A 44 14.95 1.15 -14.02
C ILE A 44 15.09 -0.29 -14.50
N ALA A 45 14.23 -1.19 -14.03
CA ALA A 45 14.25 -2.60 -14.41
C ALA A 45 14.08 -2.78 -15.92
N ARG A 46 13.13 -2.04 -16.52
CA ARG A 46 12.92 -2.04 -17.97
C ARG A 46 14.17 -1.61 -18.74
N LYS A 47 14.78 -0.49 -18.38
CA LYS A 47 16.03 -0.02 -19.01
C LYS A 47 17.17 -1.03 -18.87
N ALA A 48 17.26 -1.71 -17.72
CA ALA A 48 18.28 -2.74 -17.50
C ALA A 48 18.06 -3.96 -18.40
N MET A 49 16.80 -4.38 -18.61
CA MET A 49 16.44 -5.48 -19.51
C MET A 49 16.69 -5.14 -20.97
N GLU A 50 16.32 -3.93 -21.41
CA GLU A 50 16.58 -3.43 -22.76
C GLU A 50 18.09 -3.39 -23.06
N LYS A 51 18.91 -2.94 -22.10
CA LYS A 51 20.39 -2.94 -22.24
C LYS A 51 20.98 -4.34 -22.36
N ARG A 52 20.30 -5.37 -21.83
CA ARG A 52 20.74 -6.77 -21.87
C ARG A 52 20.20 -7.54 -23.09
N ASN A 53 19.54 -6.88 -24.03
CA ASN A 53 18.90 -7.53 -25.19
C ASN A 53 17.95 -8.67 -24.80
N ILE A 54 17.20 -8.50 -23.69
CA ILE A 54 16.08 -9.38 -23.35
C ILE A 54 15.02 -9.30 -24.47
N ASP A 55 14.36 -10.42 -24.77
CA ASP A 55 13.31 -10.49 -25.79
C ASP A 55 12.21 -9.43 -25.62
N ALA A 56 11.79 -8.83 -26.72
CA ALA A 56 10.84 -7.72 -26.74
C ALA A 56 9.46 -8.06 -26.16
N SER A 57 9.06 -9.34 -26.17
CA SER A 57 7.82 -9.82 -25.54
C SER A 57 7.95 -10.03 -24.03
N LEU A 58 9.16 -10.37 -23.55
CA LEU A 58 9.44 -10.61 -22.14
C LEU A 58 9.58 -9.31 -21.35
N VAL A 59 10.18 -8.27 -21.95
CA VAL A 59 10.36 -6.96 -21.30
C VAL A 59 9.05 -6.41 -20.71
N PRO A 60 7.94 -6.27 -21.47
CA PRO A 60 6.68 -5.75 -20.92
C PRO A 60 6.05 -6.70 -19.90
N PHE A 61 6.15 -8.02 -20.10
CA PHE A 61 5.64 -9.02 -19.16
C PHE A 61 6.32 -8.88 -17.78
N ILE A 62 7.65 -8.94 -17.74
CA ILE A 62 8.41 -8.81 -16.49
C ILE A 62 8.25 -7.42 -15.88
N SER A 63 8.24 -6.36 -16.69
CA SER A 63 7.98 -5.00 -16.20
C SER A 63 6.61 -4.89 -15.53
N SER A 64 5.58 -5.53 -16.10
CA SER A 64 4.24 -5.56 -15.51
C SER A 64 4.23 -6.31 -14.17
N LEU A 65 4.93 -7.44 -14.08
CA LEU A 65 5.02 -8.25 -12.87
C LEU A 65 5.72 -7.50 -11.74
N ILE A 66 6.83 -6.81 -12.04
CA ILE A 66 7.56 -5.96 -11.08
C ILE A 66 6.65 -4.83 -10.60
N ASN A 67 5.97 -4.12 -11.51
CA ASN A 67 5.11 -3.00 -11.16
C ASN A 67 3.94 -3.43 -10.26
N VAL A 68 3.27 -4.53 -10.62
CA VAL A 68 2.15 -5.08 -9.84
C VAL A 68 2.66 -5.60 -8.49
N GLY A 69 3.78 -6.33 -8.47
CA GLY A 69 4.38 -6.85 -7.25
C GLY A 69 4.72 -5.76 -6.24
N ILE A 70 5.38 -4.68 -6.68
CA ILE A 70 5.70 -3.55 -5.79
C ILE A 70 4.42 -2.88 -5.30
N LYS A 71 3.43 -2.64 -6.17
CA LYS A 71 2.16 -2.03 -5.75
C LYS A 71 1.40 -2.89 -4.75
N LEU A 72 1.40 -4.21 -4.93
CA LEU A 72 0.83 -5.15 -3.95
C LEU A 72 1.52 -5.01 -2.61
N LEU A 73 2.86 -5.00 -2.56
CA LEU A 73 3.60 -4.79 -1.32
C LEU A 73 3.27 -3.46 -0.64
N VAL A 74 3.12 -2.38 -1.41
CA VAL A 74 2.72 -1.07 -0.89
C VAL A 74 1.31 -1.09 -0.32
N LEU A 75 0.36 -1.72 -1.02
CA LEU A 75 -1.01 -1.88 -0.53
C LEU A 75 -1.06 -2.71 0.76
N LEU A 76 -0.31 -3.81 0.82
CA LEU A 76 -0.21 -4.65 2.01
C LEU A 76 0.44 -3.89 3.18
N SER A 77 1.47 -3.08 2.90
CA SER A 77 2.07 -2.20 3.91
C SER A 77 1.06 -1.21 4.47
N ALA A 78 0.32 -0.50 3.60
CA ALA A 78 -0.74 0.41 4.04
C ALA A 78 -1.85 -0.31 4.83
N ALA A 79 -2.25 -1.52 4.40
CA ALA A 79 -3.23 -2.34 5.12
C ALA A 79 -2.71 -2.74 6.52
N SER A 80 -1.46 -3.14 6.65
CA SER A 80 -0.88 -3.50 7.96
C SER A 80 -0.92 -2.34 8.97
N MET A 81 -0.83 -1.09 8.49
CA MET A 81 -0.94 0.10 9.35
C MET A 81 -2.33 0.25 9.99
N PHE A 82 -3.38 -0.33 9.39
CA PHE A 82 -4.73 -0.40 9.96
C PHE A 82 -4.97 -1.67 10.80
N GLY A 83 -3.94 -2.48 11.03
CA GLY A 83 -4.05 -3.73 11.79
C GLY A 83 -4.55 -4.93 10.98
N PHE A 84 -4.58 -4.87 9.65
CA PHE A 84 -4.89 -6.04 8.84
C PHE A 84 -3.74 -7.06 8.89
N GLU A 85 -4.08 -8.33 9.11
CA GLU A 85 -3.13 -9.44 9.08
C GLU A 85 -2.75 -9.80 7.64
N VAL A 86 -1.70 -9.15 7.13
CA VAL A 86 -1.15 -9.37 5.78
C VAL A 86 -0.78 -10.84 5.53
N THR A 87 -0.37 -11.58 6.57
CA THR A 87 0.00 -13.00 6.49
C THR A 87 -1.11 -13.87 5.89
N SER A 88 -2.37 -13.60 6.25
CA SER A 88 -3.53 -14.34 5.73
C SER A 88 -3.74 -14.09 4.24
N PHE A 89 -3.47 -12.87 3.76
CA PHE A 89 -3.50 -12.56 2.32
C PHE A 89 -2.37 -13.28 1.56
N VAL A 90 -1.15 -13.29 2.12
CA VAL A 90 -0.01 -13.99 1.51
C VAL A 90 -0.29 -15.49 1.41
N ALA A 91 -0.91 -16.09 2.44
CA ALA A 91 -1.30 -17.50 2.41
C ALA A 91 -2.29 -17.81 1.28
N ILE A 92 -3.32 -16.97 1.09
CA ILE A 92 -4.29 -17.14 0.00
C ILE A 92 -3.62 -16.98 -1.36
N LEU A 93 -2.80 -15.95 -1.56
CA LEU A 93 -2.09 -15.73 -2.81
C LEU A 93 -1.14 -16.89 -3.14
N GLY A 94 -0.45 -17.43 -2.13
CA GLY A 94 0.41 -18.60 -2.27
C GLY A 94 -0.35 -19.90 -2.60
N ALA A 95 -1.60 -20.02 -2.17
CA ALA A 95 -2.46 -21.15 -2.53
C ALA A 95 -3.04 -21.07 -3.95
N LEU A 96 -3.04 -19.88 -4.56
CA LEU A 96 -3.53 -19.64 -5.93
C LEU A 96 -2.45 -19.71 -7.00
N ALA A 97 -1.17 -19.67 -6.61
CA ALA A 97 0.00 -19.70 -7.50
C ALA A 97 0.45 -21.15 -7.78
#